data_AF-A0A2U0AH16-F1
#
_entry.id   AF-A0A2U0AH16-F1
#
_cell.length_a   1.000
_cell.length_b   1.000
_cell.length_c   1.000
_cell.angle_alpha   90.00
_cell.angle_beta   90.00
_cell.angle_gamma   90.00
#
_symmetry.space_group_name_H-M   'P 1'
#
loop_
_entity.id
_entity.type
_entity.pdbx_description
1 polymer ?
#
loop_
_entity_poly.entity_id
_entity_poly.type
_entity_poly.pdbx_seq_one_letter_code
_entity_poly.pdbx_strand_id
1 'polypeptide(L)'
;MDRRIGISAIPSDPNSYLNEQQLLGLIHLREYGWTTFCVRRASGNRESAITILRNKHNRMLGILNEDGTLRLAQNLKVRDSRSDEASDIENIVDSINQQVKNPPQK
;
A
#
# COMPACT_ATOMS: atom_id res chain seq x y z
N MET A 1 6.32 17.34 9.21
CA MET A 1 6.13 16.17 8.31
C MET A 1 5.20 16.60 7.19
N ASP A 2 5.73 16.86 6.00
CA ASP A 2 4.92 17.22 4.84
C ASP A 2 4.03 16.04 4.42
N ARG A 3 2.72 16.19 4.59
CA ARG A 3 1.74 15.26 4.04
C ARG A 3 1.73 15.50 2.53
N ARG A 4 2.08 14.47 1.76
CA ARG A 4 2.05 14.48 0.29
C ARG A 4 0.61 14.37 -0.22
N ILE A 5 -0.18 15.42 -0.01
CA ILE A 5 -1.56 15.49 -0.52
C ILE A 5 -1.46 15.69 -2.05
N GLY A 6 -2.08 14.79 -2.82
CA GLY A 6 -2.13 14.88 -4.30
C GLY A 6 -0.92 14.35 -5.06
N ILE A 7 0.12 13.84 -4.39
CA ILE A 7 1.28 13.23 -5.05
C ILE A 7 1.12 11.71 -5.04
N SER A 8 1.18 11.11 -6.23
CA SER A 8 1.13 9.65 -6.41
C SER A 8 2.18 8.94 -5.54
N ALA A 9 1.82 7.77 -5.00
CA ALA A 9 2.74 6.90 -4.26
C ALA A 9 3.89 6.35 -5.11
N ILE A 10 3.81 6.55 -6.43
CA ILE A 10 4.78 6.12 -7.44
C ILE A 10 5.21 7.37 -8.22
N PRO A 11 6.50 7.74 -8.20
CA PRO A 11 7.02 8.79 -9.08
C PRO A 11 6.74 8.45 -10.56
N SER A 12 6.47 9.47 -11.37
CA SER A 12 6.14 9.31 -12.80
C SER A 12 7.30 8.73 -13.62
N ASP A 13 8.54 9.11 -13.28
CA ASP A 13 9.75 8.62 -13.93
C ASP A 13 10.37 7.44 -13.15
N PRO A 14 10.39 6.22 -13.72
CA PRO A 14 11.04 5.05 -13.13
C PRO A 14 12.54 5.24 -12.86
N ASN A 15 13.26 5.98 -13.71
CA ASN A 15 14.69 6.19 -13.55
C ASN A 15 15.04 7.04 -12.32
N SER A 16 14.05 7.73 -11.74
CA SER A 16 14.20 8.50 -10.50
C SER A 16 14.24 7.64 -9.23
N TYR A 17 13.98 6.32 -9.33
CA TYR A 17 13.95 5.41 -8.18
C TYR A 17 14.37 3.96 -8.46
N LEU A 18 14.69 3.62 -9.71
CA LEU A 18 15.21 2.31 -10.09
C LEU A 18 16.58 2.47 -10.74
N ASN A 19 17.50 1.58 -10.40
CA ASN A 19 18.70 1.35 -11.19
C ASN A 19 18.39 0.47 -12.42
N GLU A 20 19.40 0.26 -13.28
CA GLU A 20 19.25 -0.52 -14.51
C GLU A 20 18.83 -1.99 -14.26
N GLN A 21 19.45 -2.66 -13.28
CA GLN A 21 19.12 -4.05 -12.94
C GLN A 21 17.69 -4.19 -12.42
N GLN A 22 17.24 -3.23 -11.61
CA GLN A 22 15.86 -3.14 -11.15
C GLN A 22 14.89 -2.91 -12.31
N LEU A 23 15.23 -2.05 -13.27
CA LEU A 23 14.39 -1.81 -14.44
C LEU A 23 14.24 -3.08 -15.28
N LEU A 24 15.35 -3.79 -15.54
CA LEU A 24 15.35 -5.07 -16.26
C LEU A 24 14.54 -6.14 -15.52
N GLY A 25 14.75 -6.29 -14.20
CA GLY A 25 14.00 -7.21 -13.36
C GLY A 25 12.50 -6.90 -13.38
N LEU A 26 12.12 -5.62 -13.26
CA LEU A 26 10.72 -5.20 -13.30
C LEU A 26 10.04 -5.51 -14.64
N ILE A 27 10.74 -5.36 -15.78
CA ILE A 27 10.21 -5.71 -17.10
C ILE A 27 9.80 -7.19 -17.13
N HIS A 28 10.68 -8.10 -16.71
CA HIS A 28 10.37 -9.53 -16.67
C HIS A 28 9.26 -9.86 -15.66
N LEU A 29 9.30 -9.26 -14.46
CA LEU A 29 8.32 -9.52 -13.41
C LEU A 29 6.89 -9.07 -13.79
N ARG A 30 6.75 -8.06 -14.68
CA ARG A 30 5.44 -7.62 -15.21
C ARG A 30 4.72 -8.72 -15.97
N GLU A 31 5.45 -9.59 -16.67
CA GLU A 31 4.88 -10.73 -17.39
C GLU A 31 4.18 -11.70 -16.43
N TYR A 32 4.70 -11.83 -15.21
CA TYR A 32 4.13 -12.64 -14.12
C TYR A 32 3.14 -11.86 -13.23
N GLY A 33 2.73 -10.67 -13.67
CA GLY A 33 1.68 -9.88 -13.04
C GLY A 33 2.15 -9.01 -11.87
N TRP A 34 3.45 -8.80 -11.69
CA TRP A 34 3.98 -7.86 -10.70
C TRP A 34 4.05 -6.44 -11.24
N THR A 35 3.55 -5.48 -10.48
CA THR A 35 3.62 -4.05 -10.83
C THR A 35 4.06 -3.22 -9.64
N THR A 36 4.65 -2.05 -9.89
CA THR A 36 5.01 -1.10 -8.83
C THR A 36 3.76 -0.68 -8.07
N PHE A 37 3.81 -0.79 -6.75
CA PHE A 37 2.72 -0.45 -5.85
C PHE A 37 3.04 0.78 -5.00
N CYS A 38 4.27 0.87 -4.49
CA CYS A 38 4.72 1.97 -3.65
C CYS A 38 6.24 2.13 -3.72
N VAL A 39 6.71 3.38 -3.72
CA VAL A 39 8.14 3.69 -3.61
C VAL A 39 8.37 4.48 -2.31
N ARG A 40 9.23 3.97 -1.43
CA ARG A 40 9.61 4.66 -0.17
C ARG A 40 11.07 5.09 -0.25
N ARG A 41 11.35 6.36 0.04
CA ARG A 41 12.73 6.85 0.19
C ARG A 41 13.11 6.85 1.67
N ALA A 42 14.31 6.36 1.99
CA ALA A 42 14.81 6.41 3.36
C ALA A 42 15.05 7.87 3.79
N SER A 43 14.71 8.22 5.04
CA SER A 43 15.02 9.55 5.59
C SER A 43 16.53 9.70 5.72
N GLY A 44 17.12 10.63 4.97
CA GLY A 44 18.55 10.94 5.03
C GLY A 44 19.37 10.43 3.85
N ASN A 45 18.82 9.54 3.02
CA ASN A 45 19.45 9.13 1.76
C ASN A 45 18.43 9.24 0.62
N ARG A 46 18.56 10.27 -0.21
CA ARG A 46 17.66 10.50 -1.35
C ARG A 46 17.79 9.44 -2.45
N GLU A 47 18.91 8.72 -2.47
CA GLU A 47 19.27 7.75 -3.51
C GLU A 47 18.76 6.34 -3.17
N SER A 48 18.59 6.02 -1.89
CA SER A 48 18.06 4.72 -1.46
C SER A 48 16.54 4.69 -1.49
N ALA A 49 15.98 4.22 -2.61
CA ALA A 49 14.54 3.97 -2.77
C ALA A 49 14.20 2.48 -2.61
N ILE A 50 13.24 2.18 -1.74
CA ILE A 50 12.64 0.85 -1.59
C ILE A 50 11.42 0.80 -2.51
N THR A 51 11.49 -0.08 -3.50
CA THR A 51 10.39 -0.31 -4.45
C THR A 51 9.60 -1.54 -4.05
N ILE A 52 8.35 -1.33 -3.69
CA ILE A 52 7.40 -2.40 -3.33
C ILE A 52 6.57 -2.71 -4.57
N LEU A 53 6.54 -3.99 -4.94
CA LEU A 53 5.71 -4.53 -6.00
C LEU A 53 4.50 -5.26 -5.42
N ARG A 54 3.41 -5.28 -6.19
CA ARG A 54 2.22 -6.07 -5.90
C ARG A 54 1.91 -6.98 -7.07
N ASN A 55 1.60 -8.24 -6.77
CA ASN A 55 1.13 -9.16 -7.80
C ASN A 55 -0.40 -9.01 -7.96
N LYS A 56 -0.85 -8.82 -9.21
CA LYS A 56 -2.27 -8.63 -9.53
C LYS A 56 -3.13 -9.88 -9.30
N HIS A 57 -2.56 -11.08 -9.35
CA HIS A 57 -3.29 -12.34 -9.29
C HIS A 57 -3.63 -12.76 -7.86
N ASN A 58 -2.68 -12.63 -6.93
CA ASN A 58 -2.81 -13.13 -5.56
C ASN A 58 -2.66 -12.04 -4.49
N ARG A 59 -2.54 -10.77 -4.89
CA ARG A 59 -2.36 -9.61 -4.02
C ARG A 59 -1.10 -9.66 -3.14
N MET A 60 -0.15 -10.56 -3.41
CA MET A 60 1.10 -10.64 -2.66
C MET A 60 1.95 -9.39 -2.87
N LEU A 61 2.77 -9.09 -1.88
CA LEU A 61 3.73 -7.99 -1.90
C LEU A 61 5.16 -8.53 -1.88
N GLY A 62 6.04 -7.80 -2.56
CA GLY A 62 7.46 -8.07 -2.55
C GLY A 62 8.27 -6.80 -2.72
N ILE A 63 9.55 -6.88 -2.42
CA ILE A 63 10.51 -5.80 -2.58
C ILE A 63 11.41 -6.14 -3.76
N LEU A 64 11.57 -5.18 -4.68
CA LEU A 64 12.52 -5.27 -5.78
C LEU A 64 13.89 -4.79 -5.28
N ASN A 65 14.82 -5.71 -5.11
CA ASN A 65 16.17 -5.40 -4.65
C ASN A 65 16.99 -4.74 -5.77
N GLU A 66 18.12 -4.15 -5.40
CA GLU A 66 19.03 -3.44 -6.32
C GLU A 66 19.61 -4.34 -7.42
N ASP A 67 19.62 -5.66 -7.24
CA ASP A 67 20.07 -6.66 -8.22
C ASP A 67 18.96 -7.09 -9.21
N GLY A 68 17.77 -6.49 -9.12
CA GLY A 68 16.62 -6.84 -9.96
C GLY A 68 15.82 -8.05 -9.48
N THR A 69 16.20 -8.69 -8.37
CA THR A 69 15.46 -9.82 -7.81
C THR A 69 14.27 -9.37 -6.98
N LEU A 70 13.18 -10.15 -7.04
CA LEU A 70 12.01 -9.96 -6.18
C LEU A 70 12.14 -10.80 -4.91
N ARG A 71 12.17 -10.14 -3.75
CA ARG A 71 12.00 -10.81 -2.46
C ARG A 71 10.56 -10.68 -1.97
N LEU A 72 9.90 -11.80 -1.79
CA LEU A 72 8.57 -11.84 -1.19
C LEU A 72 8.66 -11.38 0.27
N ALA A 73 7.84 -10.41 0.65
CA ALA A 73 7.89 -9.83 1.98
C ALA A 73 6.66 -10.25 2.79
N GLN A 74 6.80 -11.30 3.59
CA GLN A 74 5.71 -11.88 4.38
C GLN A 74 5.21 -10.95 5.50
N ASN A 75 6.01 -9.96 5.89
CA ASN A 75 5.71 -9.00 6.94
C ASN A 75 5.21 -7.64 6.43
N LEU A 76 5.10 -7.42 5.12
CA LEU A 76 4.48 -6.21 4.59
C LEU A 76 2.94 -6.32 4.69
N LYS A 77 2.32 -5.33 5.34
CA LYS A 77 0.87 -5.19 5.41
C LYS A 77 0.45 -3.83 4.85
N VAL A 78 -0.52 -3.85 3.95
CA VAL A 78 -1.25 -2.63 3.53
C VAL A 78 -2.41 -2.47 4.50
N ARG A 79 -2.52 -1.32 5.16
CA ARG A 79 -3.71 -1.01 5.95
C ARG A 79 -4.85 -0.75 4.99
N ASP A 80 -5.95 -1.48 5.14
CA ASP A 80 -7.18 -1.15 4.45
C ASP A 80 -7.93 -0.15 5.34
N SER A 81 -8.02 1.11 4.92
CA SER A 81 -8.71 2.14 5.69
C SER A 81 -10.23 2.03 5.60
N ARG A 82 -10.76 1.11 4.79
CA ARG A 82 -12.21 0.94 4.59
C ARG A 82 -12.86 0.00 5.61
N SER A 83 -12.09 -0.83 6.32
CA SER A 83 -12.67 -1.74 7.31
C SER A 83 -13.08 -1.03 8.61
N ASP A 84 -12.38 0.04 8.97
CA ASP A 84 -12.61 0.74 10.24
C ASP A 84 -13.91 1.57 10.17
N GLU A 85 -14.18 2.24 9.05
CA GLU A 85 -15.42 3.01 8.85
C GLU A 85 -16.68 2.15 8.81
N ALA A 86 -16.61 0.93 8.26
CA ALA A 86 -17.77 0.04 8.20
C ALA A 86 -18.19 -0.47 9.60
N SER A 87 -17.21 -0.78 10.46
CA SER A 87 -17.49 -1.23 11.83
C SER A 87 -18.06 -0.13 12.71
N ASP A 88 -17.61 1.12 12.52
CA ASP A 88 -18.15 2.27 13.25
C ASP A 88 -19.60 2.57 12.86
N ILE A 89 -19.95 2.43 11.56
CA ILE A 89 -21.31 2.62 11.08
C ILE A 89 -22.25 1.53 11.64
N GLU A 90 -21.85 0.26 11.63
CA GLU A 90 -22.65 -0.84 12.19
C GLU A 90 -22.91 -0.63 13.69
N ASN A 91 -21.86 -0.26 14.45
CA ASN A 91 -21.98 0.02 15.89
C ASN A 91 -22.90 1.22 16.20
N ILE A 92 -22.88 2.27 15.36
CA ILE A 92 -23.77 3.42 15.48
C ILE A 92 -25.21 3.03 15.18
N VAL A 93 -25.45 2.27 14.12
CA VAL A 93 -26.79 1.80 13.73
C VAL A 93 -27.40 0.91 14.82
N ASP A 94 -26.61 0.00 15.39
CA ASP A 94 -27.04 -0.85 16.49
C ASP A 94 -27.37 -0.05 17.76
N SER A 95 -26.57 0.98 18.08
CA SER A 95 -26.81 1.87 19.21
C SER A 95 -28.12 2.66 19.05
N ILE A 96 -28.40 3.17 17.85
CA ILE A 96 -29.65 3.89 17.53
C ILE A 96 -30.85 2.94 17.68
N ASN A 97 -30.75 1.73 17.14
CA ASN A 97 -31.83 0.74 17.21
C ASN A 97 -32.15 0.30 18.66
N GLN A 98 -31.16 0.28 19.55
CA GLN A 98 -31.39 -0.01 20.97
C GLN A 98 -32.08 1.16 21.71
N GLN A 99 -31.76 2.41 21.39
CA GLN A 99 -32.41 3.58 21.98
C GLN A 99 -33.88 3.72 21.54
N VAL A 100 -34.20 3.33 20.29
CA VAL A 100 -35.58 3.32 19.80
C VAL A 100 -36.43 2.24 20.48
N LYS A 101 -35.83 1.11 20.86
CA LYS A 101 -36.52 0.01 21.55
C LYS A 101 -36.75 0.28 23.04
N ASN A 102 -35.89 1.05 23.69
CA ASN A 102 -35.98 1.40 25.10
C ASN A 102 -35.93 2.92 25.28
N PRO A 103 -37.02 3.64 24.97
CA PRO A 103 -37.07 5.07 25.18
C PRO A 103 -36.92 5.37 26.69
N PRO A 104 -36.13 6.38 27.08
CA PRO A 104 -35.95 6.72 28.48
C PRO A 104 -37.31 7.04 29.11
N GLN A 105 -37.66 6.30 30.18
CA GLN A 105 -38.81 6.63 31.00
C GLN A 105 -38.49 7.91 31.79
N LYS A 106 -39.43 8.87 31.72
CA LYS A 106 -39.35 10.22 32.28
C LYS A 106 -38.91 10.27 33.74
#